data_AF-A0A524FHW9-F1
#
_entry.id   AF-A0A524FHW9-F1
#
_cell.length_a   1.000
_cell.length_b   1.000
_cell.length_c   1.000
_cell.angle_alpha   90.00
_cell.angle_beta   90.00
_cell.angle_gamma   90.00
#
_symmetry.space_group_name_H-M   'P 1'
#
loop_
_entity.id
_entity.type
_entity.pdbx_description
1 polymer ?
#
loop_
_entity_poly.entity_id
_entity_poly.type
_entity_poly.pdbx_seq_one_letter_code
_entity_poly.pdbx_strand_id
1 'polypeptide(L)'
;MENNPNNSNKKKIKSNKSILFRVIFILIYSIILYFLYVSLLNFGVENLIILLILLFLILIVIGPLITGISKDVYRRLFQEVNKQTKEKSDYETYKEGLKYERPITRNKARNGISLDFKYKKSIIRKCHYCGMTIPNFVKKCPYCGKPILS
;
A
#
# COMPACT_ATOMS: atom_id res chain seq x y z
N MET A 1 -26.26 -3.27 -36.86
CA MET A 1 -25.63 -4.28 -35.97
C MET A 1 -24.39 -4.77 -36.70
N GLU A 2 -23.25 -4.15 -36.43
CA GLU A 2 -21.98 -4.43 -37.12
C GLU A 2 -20.99 -4.86 -36.05
N ASN A 3 -20.65 -6.16 -36.06
CA ASN A 3 -19.73 -6.76 -35.10
C ASN A 3 -18.29 -6.47 -35.55
N ASN A 4 -17.52 -5.77 -34.72
CA ASN A 4 -16.12 -5.45 -34.96
C ASN A 4 -15.24 -6.28 -34.00
N PRO A 5 -14.58 -7.38 -34.43
CA PRO A 5 -13.75 -8.20 -33.57
C PRO A 5 -12.27 -7.84 -33.80
N ASN A 6 -11.81 -6.69 -33.30
CA ASN A 6 -10.40 -6.30 -33.40
C ASN A 6 -9.90 -5.65 -32.11
N ASN A 7 -9.84 -6.40 -30.99
CA ASN A 7 -8.96 -5.99 -29.89
C ASN A 7 -8.62 -7.07 -28.84
N SER A 8 -8.11 -8.24 -29.26
CA SER A 8 -7.72 -9.29 -28.30
C SER A 8 -6.27 -9.77 -28.39
N ASN A 9 -5.39 -9.13 -29.18
CA ASN A 9 -3.98 -9.55 -29.34
C ASN A 9 -2.94 -8.51 -28.90
N LYS A 10 -3.19 -7.79 -27.80
CA LYS A 10 -2.13 -7.07 -27.03
C LYS A 10 -1.97 -7.65 -25.64
N LYS A 11 -1.80 -8.97 -25.55
CA LYS A 11 -1.43 -9.66 -24.31
C LYS A 11 -0.01 -10.22 -24.42
N LYS A 12 0.84 -9.69 -23.55
CA LYS A 12 2.07 -10.31 -23.00
C LYS A 12 3.33 -10.31 -23.87
N ILE A 13 3.88 -9.12 -24.15
CA ILE A 13 5.34 -8.94 -24.36
C ILE A 13 5.91 -8.17 -23.15
N LYS A 14 5.77 -8.76 -21.97
CA LYS A 14 6.52 -8.42 -20.76
C LYS A 14 6.91 -9.80 -20.21
N SER A 15 8.17 -10.23 -20.24
CA SER A 15 9.07 -9.89 -19.13
C SER A 15 10.47 -10.53 -19.23
N ASN A 16 11.00 -10.87 -20.42
CA ASN A 16 12.31 -11.55 -20.49
C ASN A 16 13.52 -10.66 -20.10
N LYS A 17 13.38 -9.32 -20.17
CA LYS A 17 14.46 -8.39 -19.84
C LYS A 17 14.92 -8.48 -18.39
N SER A 18 14.02 -8.70 -17.43
CA SER A 18 14.38 -8.74 -16.00
C SER A 18 15.18 -9.99 -15.63
N ILE A 19 14.93 -11.11 -16.30
CA ILE A 19 15.69 -12.36 -16.10
C ILE A 19 17.11 -12.19 -16.64
N LEU A 20 17.24 -11.58 -17.81
CA LEU A 20 18.52 -11.35 -18.47
C LEU A 20 19.44 -10.44 -17.62
N PHE A 21 18.90 -9.37 -17.02
CA PHE A 21 19.65 -8.53 -16.07
C PHE A 21 20.11 -9.30 -14.83
N ARG A 22 19.30 -10.23 -14.29
CA ARG A 22 19.70 -11.05 -13.14
C ARG A 22 20.86 -11.97 -13.49
N VAL A 23 20.83 -12.60 -14.67
CA VAL A 23 21.91 -13.49 -15.14
C VAL A 23 23.21 -12.71 -15.36
N ILE A 24 23.13 -11.53 -16.01
CA ILE A 24 24.29 -10.66 -16.21
C ILE A 24 24.90 -10.24 -14.87
N PHE A 25 24.07 -9.85 -13.91
CA PHE A 25 24.54 -9.42 -12.59
C PHE A 25 25.28 -10.55 -11.85
N ILE A 26 24.76 -11.79 -11.92
CA ILE A 26 25.42 -12.97 -11.33
C ILE A 26 26.77 -13.26 -12.00
N LEU A 27 26.85 -13.15 -13.33
CA LEU A 27 28.10 -13.34 -14.07
C LEU A 27 29.15 -12.30 -13.69
N ILE A 28 28.79 -11.02 -13.69
CA ILE A 28 29.70 -9.92 -13.30
C ILE A 28 30.18 -10.13 -11.86
N TYR A 29 29.26 -10.47 -10.96
CA TYR A 29 29.61 -10.72 -9.56
C TYR A 29 30.57 -11.90 -9.39
N SER A 30 30.35 -13.00 -10.14
CA SER A 30 31.25 -14.17 -10.12
C SER A 30 32.67 -13.81 -10.56
N ILE A 31 32.82 -12.96 -11.59
CA ILE A 31 34.12 -12.47 -12.07
C ILE A 31 34.83 -11.64 -10.98
N ILE A 32 34.11 -10.72 -10.33
CA ILE A 32 34.67 -9.89 -9.25
C ILE A 32 35.13 -10.75 -8.08
N LEU A 33 34.32 -11.75 -7.71
CA LEU A 33 34.59 -12.65 -6.60
C LEU A 33 35.81 -13.56 -6.88
N TYR A 34 35.95 -14.05 -8.11
CA TYR A 34 37.16 -14.75 -8.55
C TYR A 34 38.41 -13.86 -8.49
N PHE A 35 38.31 -12.61 -8.95
CA PHE A 35 39.43 -11.67 -8.89
C PHE A 35 39.86 -11.36 -7.44
N LEU A 36 38.89 -11.18 -6.55
CA LEU A 36 39.12 -10.96 -5.13
C LEU A 36 39.77 -12.18 -4.46
N TYR A 37 39.35 -13.39 -4.83
CA TYR A 37 39.97 -14.64 -4.36
C TYR A 37 41.45 -14.73 -4.74
N VAL A 38 41.79 -14.50 -6.01
CA VAL A 38 43.19 -14.51 -6.48
C VAL A 38 44.01 -13.42 -5.79
N SER A 39 43.43 -12.23 -5.61
CA SER A 39 44.10 -11.13 -4.90
C SER A 39 44.43 -11.52 -3.45
N LEU A 40 43.48 -12.12 -2.73
CA LEU A 40 43.68 -12.56 -1.35
C LEU A 40 44.73 -13.67 -1.22
N LEU A 41 44.77 -14.62 -2.17
CA LEU A 41 45.83 -15.63 -2.24
C LEU A 41 47.20 -14.99 -2.41
N ASN A 42 47.32 -13.96 -3.26
CA ASN A 42 48.58 -13.24 -3.47
C ASN A 42 49.05 -12.48 -2.22
N PHE A 43 48.13 -12.06 -1.34
CA PHE A 43 48.47 -11.44 -0.06
C PHE A 43 48.91 -12.44 1.02
N GLY A 44 48.92 -13.75 0.73
CA GLY A 44 49.32 -14.77 1.69
C GLY A 44 48.31 -14.96 2.83
N VAL A 45 47.06 -14.55 2.63
CA VAL A 45 46.00 -14.74 3.61
C VAL A 45 45.72 -16.24 3.75
N GLU A 46 45.51 -16.72 4.98
CA GLU A 46 45.14 -18.11 5.20
C GLU A 46 43.83 -18.48 4.48
N ASN A 47 43.81 -19.66 3.87
CA ASN A 47 42.67 -20.16 3.10
C ASN A 47 41.34 -20.12 3.88
N LEU A 48 41.37 -20.29 5.20
CA LEU A 48 40.18 -20.20 6.07
C LEU A 48 39.56 -18.80 6.10
N ILE A 49 40.40 -17.76 6.20
CA ILE A 49 39.94 -16.37 6.24
C ILE A 49 39.37 -15.99 4.88
N ILE A 50 40.03 -16.42 3.80
CA ILE A 50 39.56 -16.21 2.43
C ILE A 50 38.16 -16.83 2.25
N LEU A 51 37.97 -18.07 2.69
CA LEU A 51 36.69 -18.77 2.60
C LEU A 51 35.59 -18.06 3.40
N LEU A 52 35.90 -17.58 4.61
CA LEU A 52 34.94 -16.85 5.44
C LEU A 52 34.48 -15.54 4.79
N ILE A 53 35.41 -14.77 4.23
CA ILE A 53 35.12 -13.52 3.51
C ILE A 53 34.26 -13.80 2.27
N LEU A 54 34.60 -14.84 1.50
CA LEU A 54 33.83 -15.26 0.33
C LEU A 54 32.40 -15.66 0.67
N LEU A 55 32.23 -16.47 1.73
CA LEU A 55 30.93 -16.88 2.22
C LEU A 55 30.08 -15.66 2.60
N PHE A 56 30.68 -14.72 3.34
CA PHE A 56 30.00 -13.50 3.77
C PHE A 56 29.53 -12.64 2.59
N LEU A 57 30.38 -12.44 1.58
CA LEU A 57 30.03 -11.70 0.36
C LEU A 57 28.87 -12.37 -0.40
N ILE A 58 28.91 -13.70 -0.53
CA ILE A 58 27.83 -14.48 -1.16
C ILE A 58 26.49 -14.24 -0.43
N LEU A 59 26.48 -14.27 0.90
CA LEU A 59 25.28 -14.04 1.70
C LEU A 59 24.70 -12.63 1.49
N ILE A 60 25.56 -11.61 1.42
CA ILE A 60 25.15 -10.22 1.14
C ILE A 60 24.42 -10.11 -0.20
N VAL A 61 24.87 -10.82 -1.23
CA VAL A 61 24.24 -10.77 -2.56
C VAL A 61 22.97 -11.61 -2.66
N ILE A 62 22.91 -12.73 -1.94
CA ILE A 62 21.72 -13.57 -1.88
C ILE A 62 20.54 -12.83 -1.20
N GLY A 63 20.80 -11.98 -0.20
CA GLY A 63 19.76 -11.24 0.52
C GLY A 63 18.83 -10.40 -0.39
N PRO A 64 19.35 -9.51 -1.24
CA PRO A 64 18.60 -8.78 -2.27
C PRO A 64 17.88 -9.68 -3.27
N LEU A 65 18.46 -10.85 -3.58
CA LEU A 65 17.87 -11.82 -4.51
C LEU A 65 16.61 -12.48 -3.93
N ILE A 66 16.63 -12.83 -2.64
CA ILE A 66 15.50 -13.48 -1.94
C ILE A 66 14.40 -12.46 -1.61
N THR A 67 14.75 -11.23 -1.23
CA THR A 67 13.78 -10.17 -0.92
C THR A 67 12.95 -9.73 -2.13
N GLY A 68 13.39 -10.03 -3.35
CA GLY A 68 12.59 -9.84 -4.57
C GLY A 68 11.43 -10.84 -4.72
N ILE A 69 11.61 -12.08 -4.25
CA ILE A 69 10.61 -13.16 -4.36
C ILE A 69 9.49 -12.95 -3.32
N SER A 70 9.85 -12.48 -2.13
CA SER A 70 8.87 -12.26 -1.07
C SER A 70 7.85 -11.19 -1.40
N LYS A 71 8.18 -10.16 -2.20
CA LYS A 71 7.21 -9.08 -2.54
C LYS A 71 5.97 -9.58 -3.28
N ASP A 72 6.09 -10.58 -4.14
CA ASP A 72 4.94 -11.15 -4.86
C ASP A 72 4.10 -12.07 -3.97
N VAL A 73 4.74 -12.77 -3.03
CA VAL A 73 4.04 -13.59 -2.01
C VAL A 73 3.36 -12.70 -0.98
N TYR A 74 4.05 -11.65 -0.51
CA TYR A 74 3.51 -10.64 0.39
C TYR A 74 2.36 -9.87 -0.26
N ARG A 75 2.45 -9.52 -1.56
CA ARG A 75 1.33 -8.93 -2.31
C ARG A 75 0.12 -9.85 -2.45
N ARG A 76 0.31 -11.17 -2.45
CA ARG A 76 -0.80 -12.13 -2.46
C ARG A 76 -1.43 -12.31 -1.07
N LEU A 77 -0.62 -12.27 -0.02
CA LEU A 77 -1.08 -12.41 1.37
C LEU A 77 -1.67 -11.11 1.94
N PHE A 78 -1.22 -9.95 1.45
CA PHE A 78 -1.64 -8.62 1.86
C PHE A 78 -2.19 -7.82 0.66
N GLN A 79 -3.24 -8.34 0.01
CA GLN A 79 -3.99 -7.64 -1.04
C GLN A 79 -4.85 -6.50 -0.48
N GLU A 80 -4.29 -5.49 0.18
CA GLU A 80 -5.12 -4.37 0.69
C GLU A 80 -4.76 -2.98 0.19
N VAL A 81 -3.67 -2.79 -0.57
CA VAL A 81 -3.21 -1.42 -0.88
C VAL A 81 -3.01 -1.16 -2.36
N ASN A 82 -4.07 -1.33 -3.16
CA ASN A 82 -4.17 -0.72 -4.49
C ASN A 82 -5.61 -0.24 -4.79
N LYS A 83 -6.33 0.26 -3.77
CA LYS A 83 -7.57 1.01 -3.99
C LYS A 83 -7.33 2.33 -4.74
N GLN A 84 -6.15 2.93 -4.61
CA GLN A 84 -5.84 4.24 -5.19
C GLN A 84 -5.83 4.29 -6.72
N THR A 85 -5.49 3.20 -7.42
CA THR A 85 -5.45 3.23 -8.90
C THR A 85 -6.83 3.05 -9.53
N LYS A 86 -7.76 2.35 -8.86
CA LYS A 86 -9.16 2.22 -9.35
C LYS A 86 -9.99 3.46 -9.02
N GLU A 87 -9.78 4.08 -7.86
CA GLU A 87 -10.54 5.27 -7.44
C GLU A 87 -10.30 6.48 -8.36
N LYS A 88 -9.10 6.57 -8.97
CA LYS A 88 -8.77 7.65 -9.93
C LYS A 88 -9.50 7.52 -11.28
N SER A 89 -9.73 6.31 -11.81
CA SER A 89 -10.44 6.15 -13.09
C SER A 89 -11.93 6.41 -12.97
N ASP A 90 -12.52 6.04 -11.82
CA ASP A 90 -13.95 6.21 -11.58
C ASP A 90 -14.28 7.70 -11.36
N TYR A 91 -13.39 8.47 -10.74
CA TYR A 91 -13.53 9.92 -10.58
C TYR A 91 -13.44 10.68 -11.92
N GLU A 92 -12.52 10.30 -12.81
CA GLU A 92 -12.40 10.93 -14.13
C GLU A 92 -13.63 10.63 -15.01
N THR A 93 -14.12 9.39 -14.98
CA THR A 93 -15.36 9.00 -15.69
C THR A 93 -16.59 9.75 -15.16
N TYR A 94 -16.68 9.95 -13.84
CA TYR A 94 -17.76 10.73 -13.22
C TYR A 94 -17.67 12.22 -13.55
N LYS A 95 -16.46 12.78 -13.60
CA LYS A 95 -16.19 14.19 -13.93
C LYS A 95 -16.53 14.52 -15.39
N GLU A 96 -16.32 13.57 -16.30
CA GLU A 96 -16.71 13.72 -17.71
C GLU A 96 -18.23 13.67 -17.91
N GLY A 97 -18.95 12.84 -17.14
CA GLY A 97 -20.42 12.79 -17.16
C GLY A 97 -21.09 14.10 -16.71
N LEU A 98 -20.51 14.80 -15.73
CA LEU A 98 -21.02 16.08 -15.22
C LEU A 98 -20.85 17.27 -16.18
N LYS A 99 -20.02 17.13 -17.22
CA LYS A 99 -19.77 18.21 -18.19
C LYS A 99 -20.87 18.35 -19.26
N TYR A 100 -21.82 17.41 -19.29
CA TYR A 100 -22.91 17.36 -20.28
C TYR A 100 -24.32 17.53 -19.70
N GLU A 101 -24.46 17.82 -18.40
CA GLU A 101 -25.75 18.17 -17.83
C GLU A 101 -26.10 19.64 -18.15
N ARG A 102 -27.13 19.79 -18.99
CA ARG A 102 -27.70 21.07 -19.43
C ARG A 102 -28.02 21.97 -18.22
N PRO A 103 -27.97 23.30 -18.36
CA PRO A 103 -28.35 24.21 -17.29
C PRO A 103 -29.80 23.93 -16.87
N ILE A 104 -29.97 23.36 -15.69
CA ILE A 104 -31.27 23.19 -15.05
C ILE A 104 -31.84 24.59 -14.83
N THR A 105 -32.91 24.90 -15.56
CA THR A 105 -33.70 26.11 -15.40
C THR A 105 -34.17 26.20 -13.95
N ARG A 106 -33.61 27.17 -13.20
CA ARG A 106 -33.97 27.48 -11.82
C ARG A 106 -35.34 28.14 -11.75
N ASN A 107 -36.39 27.36 -11.97
CA ASN A 107 -37.76 27.74 -11.64
C ASN A 107 -38.37 26.65 -10.77
N LYS A 108 -37.99 26.61 -9.49
CA LYS A 108 -38.81 25.90 -8.50
C LYS A 108 -38.76 26.63 -7.16
N ALA A 109 -39.97 26.95 -6.71
CA ALA A 109 -40.30 27.79 -5.58
C ALA A 109 -39.46 27.48 -4.34
N ARG A 110 -39.03 28.55 -3.66
CA ARG A 110 -38.48 28.55 -2.31
C ARG A 110 -39.56 28.10 -1.33
N ASN A 111 -39.82 26.80 -1.27
CA ASN A 111 -40.39 26.21 -0.07
C ASN A 111 -39.20 26.04 0.88
N GLY A 112 -39.16 26.86 1.93
CA GLY A 112 -38.10 26.81 2.94
C GLY A 112 -38.00 25.39 3.49
N ILE A 113 -36.93 24.69 3.12
CA ILE A 113 -36.59 23.39 3.70
C ILE A 113 -36.22 23.71 5.15
N SER A 114 -37.10 23.42 6.10
CA SER A 114 -36.74 23.45 7.51
C SER A 114 -35.70 22.37 7.74
N LEU A 115 -34.45 22.80 7.97
CA LEU A 115 -33.33 21.95 8.35
C LEU A 115 -33.45 21.54 9.83
N ASP A 116 -34.64 21.07 10.23
CA ASP A 116 -34.88 20.52 11.57
C ASP A 116 -34.31 19.11 11.64
N PHE A 117 -32.98 19.04 11.60
CA PHE A 117 -32.26 17.82 11.87
C PHE A 117 -32.41 17.49 13.35
N LYS A 118 -33.21 16.46 13.65
CA LYS A 118 -33.29 15.87 14.98
C LYS A 118 -31.99 15.07 15.24
N TYR A 119 -30.93 15.77 15.65
CA TYR A 119 -29.64 15.14 15.94
C TYR A 119 -29.80 14.12 17.06
N LYS A 120 -29.39 12.87 16.79
CA LYS A 120 -29.37 11.80 17.79
C LYS A 120 -28.42 12.18 18.91
N LYS A 121 -28.87 12.08 20.16
CA LYS A 121 -28.06 12.38 21.36
C LYS A 121 -26.74 11.60 21.29
N SER A 122 -25.63 12.25 21.62
CA SER A 122 -24.30 11.63 21.53
C SER A 122 -24.24 10.33 22.33
N ILE A 123 -23.60 9.30 21.74
CA ILE A 123 -23.45 7.98 22.37
C ILE A 123 -22.53 8.07 23.59
N ILE A 124 -21.68 9.09 23.62
CA ILE A 124 -20.60 9.28 24.58
C ILE A 124 -20.67 10.69 25.16
N ARG A 125 -20.39 10.82 26.46
CA ARG A 125 -20.29 12.07 27.20
C ARG A 125 -19.05 12.08 28.09
N LYS A 126 -18.58 13.25 28.50
CA LYS A 126 -17.46 13.37 29.44
C LYS A 126 -17.99 13.59 30.86
N CYS A 127 -17.33 13.01 31.86
CA CYS A 127 -17.64 13.29 33.26
C CYS A 127 -17.24 14.73 33.62
N HIS A 128 -18.17 15.49 34.19
CA HIS A 128 -17.91 16.87 34.63
C HIS A 128 -16.85 16.96 35.75
N TYR A 129 -16.68 15.89 36.54
CA TYR A 129 -15.79 15.91 37.70
C TYR A 129 -14.36 15.43 37.41
N CYS A 130 -14.17 14.46 36.51
CA CYS A 130 -12.85 13.87 36.23
C CYS A 130 -12.46 13.87 34.75
N GLY A 131 -13.31 14.37 33.85
CA GLY A 131 -13.01 14.43 32.41
C GLY A 131 -13.04 13.08 31.69
N MET A 132 -13.28 11.96 32.38
CA MET A 132 -13.33 10.64 31.78
C MET A 132 -14.48 10.54 30.76
N THR A 133 -14.17 9.99 29.60
CA THR A 133 -15.13 9.74 28.51
C THR A 133 -15.93 8.47 28.81
N ILE A 134 -17.24 8.58 28.92
CA ILE A 134 -18.13 7.52 29.41
C ILE A 134 -19.36 7.43 28.48
N PRO A 135 -19.88 6.23 28.20
CA PRO A 135 -21.09 6.10 27.42
C PRO A 135 -22.32 6.68 28.14
N ASN A 136 -23.28 7.18 27.36
CA ASN A 136 -24.43 7.94 27.85
C ASN A 136 -25.37 7.12 28.77
N PHE A 137 -25.34 5.79 28.69
CA PHE A 137 -26.16 4.89 29.53
C PHE A 137 -25.67 4.74 30.97
N VAL A 138 -24.43 5.15 31.27
CA VAL A 138 -23.84 5.02 32.60
C VAL A 138 -24.30 6.18 33.49
N LYS A 139 -24.88 5.87 34.66
CA LYS A 139 -25.41 6.87 35.59
C LYS A 139 -24.37 7.43 36.57
N LYS A 140 -23.33 6.66 36.89
CA LYS A 140 -22.25 7.02 37.82
C LYS A 140 -20.90 6.85 37.17
N CYS A 141 -20.00 7.81 37.34
CA CYS A 141 -18.66 7.68 36.79
C CYS A 141 -17.90 6.53 37.46
N PRO A 142 -17.31 5.58 36.71
CA PRO A 142 -16.55 4.48 37.29
C PRO A 142 -15.26 4.94 37.98
N TYR A 143 -14.75 6.13 37.62
CA TYR A 143 -13.52 6.67 38.18
C TYR A 143 -13.76 7.48 39.45
N CYS A 144 -14.69 8.43 39.45
CA CYS A 144 -14.91 9.32 40.59
C CYS A 144 -16.14 8.97 41.44
N GLY A 145 -16.92 7.95 41.06
CA GLY A 145 -18.13 7.51 41.76
C GLY A 145 -19.31 8.50 41.74
N LYS A 146 -19.09 9.72 41.26
CA LYS A 146 -20.09 10.79 41.22
C LYS A 146 -21.14 10.55 40.12
N PRO A 147 -22.40 10.97 40.33
CA PRO A 147 -23.44 10.86 39.31
C PRO A 147 -23.11 11.76 38.11
N ILE A 148 -23.44 11.28 36.91
CA ILE A 148 -23.23 12.04 35.68
C ILE A 148 -24.49 12.87 35.40
N LEU A 149 -24.44 14.15 35.77
CA LEU A 149 -25.45 15.14 35.43
C LEU A 149 -25.58 15.21 33.90
N SER A 150 -26.80 15.03 33.42
CA SER A 150 -27.15 14.94 31.99
C SER A 150 -27.27 16.31 31.35
#